data_AF-A0A959KLK1-F1
#
_entry.id   AF-A0A959KLK1-F1
#
_cell.length_a   1.000
_cell.length_b   1.000
_cell.length_c   1.000
_cell.angle_alpha   90.00
_cell.angle_beta   90.00
_cell.angle_gamma   90.00
#
_symmetry.space_group_name_H-M   'P 1'
#
loop_
_entity.id
_entity.type
_entity.pdbx_description
1 polymer ?
#
loop_
_entity_poly.entity_id
_entity_poly.type
_entity_poly.pdbx_seq_one_letter_code
_entity_poly.pdbx_strand_id
1 'polypeptide(L)'
;MIASFSRERLKDNEVGILTDFDVSSDVLFICFSGQGPEGQPPPFEFSGVLRNYQVKKMFVRDVDNYSFHGGLRGLTNNIDETAGVISDLIRQSGVEKVVSIGNCQGGYGAILFGVLCDIPEIITFAPLTFLDRWNRFRYREMRWPSGFRRIYSCPRRSPEYFDLRKLKDLGKPRIDVYYDIDFRVDKNHSERLAKGHPNISYYPRHGGQHLLVKNLKKSGELDRILEKACEVRQRSEI
;
A
#
# COMPACT_ATOMS: atom_id res chain seq x y z
N MET A 1 8.55 15.91 0.50
CA MET A 1 10.03 15.68 0.46
C MET A 1 10.39 14.19 0.60
N ILE A 2 11.58 13.79 0.13
CA ILE A 2 12.22 12.49 0.41
C ILE A 2 13.27 12.69 1.52
N ALA A 3 13.38 11.74 2.45
CA ALA A 3 14.44 11.73 3.46
C ALA A 3 15.02 10.33 3.67
N SER A 4 16.25 10.26 4.18
CA SER A 4 16.80 9.04 4.75
C SER A 4 16.22 8.78 6.14
N PHE A 5 16.13 7.50 6.52
CA PHE A 5 15.50 7.07 7.75
C PHE A 5 16.22 7.61 8.98
N SER A 6 15.45 8.26 9.86
CA SER A 6 15.86 8.58 11.22
C SER A 6 14.61 8.59 12.11
N ARG A 7 14.79 8.42 13.43
CA ARG A 7 13.64 8.42 14.36
C ARG A 7 12.93 9.76 14.41
N GLU A 8 13.66 10.83 14.19
CA GLU A 8 13.17 12.20 14.17
C GLU A 8 12.31 12.42 12.92
N ARG A 9 12.74 11.90 11.76
CA ARG A 9 12.02 12.01 10.48
C ARG A 9 10.69 11.26 10.46
N LEU A 10 10.48 10.29 11.34
CA LEU A 10 9.17 9.62 11.47
C LEU A 10 8.03 10.59 11.86
N LYS A 11 8.38 11.72 12.49
CA LYS A 11 7.42 12.75 12.96
C LYS A 11 7.39 14.00 12.08
N ASP A 12 8.20 14.06 11.03
CA ASP A 12 8.34 15.24 10.18
C ASP A 12 7.18 15.34 9.20
N ASN A 13 6.25 16.29 9.39
CA ASN A 13 5.00 16.36 8.64
C ASN A 13 5.16 16.68 7.14
N GLU A 14 6.34 17.08 6.68
CA GLU A 14 6.59 17.44 5.27
C GLU A 14 7.27 16.31 4.47
N VAL A 15 7.67 15.23 5.16
CA VAL A 15 8.27 14.06 4.52
C VAL A 15 7.16 13.12 4.04
N GLY A 16 7.14 12.89 2.72
CA GLY A 16 6.21 11.96 2.05
C GLY A 16 6.84 10.59 1.78
N ILE A 17 8.17 10.53 1.59
CA ILE A 17 8.92 9.29 1.41
C ILE A 17 10.10 9.25 2.38
N LEU A 18 10.26 8.12 3.08
CA LEU A 18 11.39 7.83 3.95
C LEU A 18 12.10 6.56 3.47
N THR A 19 13.41 6.59 3.28
CA THR A 19 14.20 5.46 2.77
C THR A 19 15.23 4.97 3.80
N ASP A 20 15.35 3.66 3.94
CA ASP A 20 16.36 2.96 4.75
C ASP A 20 17.06 1.96 3.85
N PHE A 21 18.05 2.44 3.09
CA PHE A 21 18.77 1.65 2.07
C PHE A 21 20.18 1.23 2.52
N ASP A 22 20.61 1.66 3.71
CA ASP A 22 21.97 1.44 4.22
C ASP A 22 22.19 -0.01 4.70
N VAL A 23 21.10 -0.77 4.92
CA VAL A 23 21.17 -2.19 5.26
C VAL A 23 21.62 -3.01 4.05
N SER A 24 22.60 -3.89 4.24
CA SER A 24 23.00 -4.87 3.23
C SER A 24 21.91 -5.95 3.09
N SER A 25 21.09 -5.83 2.05
CA SER A 25 20.00 -6.74 1.74
C SER A 25 19.56 -6.58 0.28
N ASP A 26 19.19 -7.69 -0.34
CA ASP A 26 18.64 -7.74 -1.70
C ASP A 26 17.11 -7.68 -1.71
N VAL A 27 16.50 -7.35 -0.58
CA VAL A 27 15.04 -7.21 -0.42
C VAL A 27 14.69 -5.79 -0.01
N LEU A 28 13.73 -5.19 -0.72
CA LEU A 28 13.11 -3.92 -0.38
C LEU A 28 11.63 -4.10 -0.04
N PHE A 29 11.23 -3.62 1.13
CA PHE A 29 9.81 -3.39 1.44
C PHE A 29 9.40 -1.95 1.15
N ILE A 30 8.37 -1.76 0.35
CA ILE A 30 7.72 -0.47 0.13
C ILE A 30 6.40 -0.45 0.88
N CYS A 31 6.32 0.36 1.92
CA CYS A 31 5.21 0.41 2.86
C CYS A 31 4.38 1.66 2.61
N PHE A 32 3.16 1.48 2.11
CA PHE A 32 2.22 2.57 1.88
C PHE A 32 1.33 2.76 3.10
N SER A 33 1.30 3.99 3.60
CA SER A 33 0.44 4.36 4.72
C SER A 33 -1.01 4.48 4.31
N GLY A 34 -1.89 4.07 5.23
CA GLY A 34 -3.30 4.38 5.18
C GLY A 34 -3.57 5.84 5.47
N GLN A 35 -4.80 6.09 5.88
CA GLN A 35 -5.26 7.43 6.17
C GLN A 35 -4.73 7.92 7.53
N GLY A 36 -4.30 9.18 7.59
CA GLY A 36 -3.99 9.86 8.84
C GLY A 36 -5.23 10.37 9.59
N PRO A 37 -5.07 10.71 10.88
CA PRO A 37 -6.06 11.49 11.62
C PRO A 37 -6.38 12.81 10.90
N GLU A 38 -7.57 13.35 11.12
CA GLU A 38 -7.92 14.65 10.54
C GLU A 38 -6.95 15.75 11.01
N GLY A 39 -6.45 16.55 10.07
CA GLY A 39 -5.47 17.61 10.35
C GLY A 39 -4.04 17.13 10.59
N GLN A 40 -3.75 15.82 10.50
CA GLN A 40 -2.41 15.27 10.67
C GLN A 40 -2.02 14.38 9.47
N PRO A 41 -0.73 14.32 9.10
CA PRO A 41 -0.30 13.36 8.11
C PRO A 41 -0.46 11.93 8.62
N PRO A 42 -0.63 10.94 7.74
CA PRO A 42 -0.55 9.54 8.12
C PRO A 42 0.78 9.23 8.84
N PRO A 43 0.80 8.28 9.78
CA PRO A 43 2.08 7.75 10.27
C PRO A 43 2.79 7.01 9.13
N PHE A 44 4.10 6.79 9.23
CA PHE A 44 4.77 5.79 8.38
C PHE A 44 4.39 4.39 8.89
N GLU A 45 3.39 3.78 8.25
CA GLU A 45 2.88 2.47 8.65
C GLU A 45 3.94 1.37 8.50
N PHE A 46 3.79 0.28 9.26
CA PHE A 46 4.73 -0.84 9.34
C PHE A 46 6.14 -0.52 9.86
N SER A 47 6.54 0.76 10.01
CA SER A 47 7.86 1.16 10.53
C SER A 47 8.23 0.51 11.86
N GLY A 48 7.26 0.34 12.76
CA GLY A 48 7.49 -0.34 14.04
C GLY A 48 7.63 -1.86 13.94
N VAL A 49 6.97 -2.51 12.97
CA VAL A 49 7.05 -3.97 12.78
C VAL A 49 8.33 -4.34 12.04
N LEU A 50 8.65 -3.62 10.97
CA LEU A 50 9.84 -3.85 10.14
C LEU A 50 11.14 -3.38 10.77
N ARG A 51 11.09 -2.73 11.94
CA ARG A 51 12.28 -2.15 12.60
C ARG A 51 13.42 -3.15 12.80
N ASN A 52 13.10 -4.40 13.09
CA ASN A 52 14.09 -5.44 13.37
C ASN A 52 14.46 -6.29 12.14
N TYR A 53 13.83 -6.03 10.99
CA TYR A 53 14.08 -6.78 9.76
C TYR A 53 15.32 -6.22 9.06
N GLN A 54 16.26 -7.11 8.71
CA GLN A 54 17.47 -6.80 7.95
C GLN A 54 17.17 -6.73 6.44
N VAL A 55 16.28 -5.81 6.08
CA VAL A 55 15.84 -5.53 4.71
C VAL A 55 15.89 -4.03 4.46
N LYS A 56 16.04 -3.64 3.19
CA LYS A 56 15.87 -2.23 2.80
C LYS A 56 14.40 -1.86 2.91
N LYS A 57 14.12 -0.59 3.22
CA LYS A 57 12.75 -0.11 3.48
C LYS A 57 12.52 1.22 2.79
N MET A 58 11.31 1.38 2.27
CA MET A 58 10.79 2.65 1.77
C MET A 58 9.41 2.83 2.35
N PHE A 59 9.18 3.90 3.11
CA PHE A 59 7.87 4.23 3.64
C PHE A 59 7.31 5.39 2.84
N VAL A 60 6.08 5.25 2.36
CA VAL A 60 5.40 6.24 1.51
C VAL A 60 4.08 6.62 2.15
N ARG A 61 3.84 7.92 2.32
CA ARG A 61 2.57 8.44 2.82
C ARG A 61 2.12 9.67 2.05
N ASP A 62 0.81 9.77 1.90
CA ASP A 62 0.16 10.94 1.35
C ASP A 62 -0.19 11.92 2.47
N VAL A 63 0.66 12.94 2.65
CA VAL A 63 0.49 14.00 3.67
C VAL A 63 -0.84 14.75 3.49
N ASP A 64 -1.31 14.90 2.25
CA ASP A 64 -2.54 15.63 1.93
C ASP A 64 -3.81 14.77 2.07
N ASN A 65 -3.66 13.45 2.26
CA ASN A 65 -4.76 12.48 2.41
C ASN A 65 -5.76 12.49 1.22
N TYR A 66 -5.25 12.60 -0.02
CA TYR A 66 -6.00 12.46 -1.26
C TYR A 66 -5.96 11.05 -1.85
N SER A 67 -5.50 10.04 -1.10
CA SER A 67 -5.24 8.69 -1.64
C SER A 67 -4.30 8.73 -2.84
N PHE A 68 -3.22 9.50 -2.71
CA PHE A 68 -2.13 9.68 -3.68
C PHE A 68 -2.52 10.39 -4.99
N HIS A 69 -3.81 10.70 -5.19
CA HIS A 69 -4.31 11.32 -6.42
C HIS A 69 -3.74 12.72 -6.70
N GLY A 70 -3.30 13.46 -5.68
CA GLY A 70 -2.69 14.78 -5.84
C GLY A 70 -1.18 14.74 -6.07
N GLY A 71 -0.57 13.55 -6.14
CA GLY A 71 0.86 13.36 -5.93
C GLY A 71 1.25 13.43 -4.45
N LEU A 72 2.55 13.50 -4.19
CA LEU A 72 3.13 13.63 -2.87
C LEU A 72 3.60 15.07 -2.65
N ARG A 73 3.10 15.71 -1.58
CA ARG A 73 3.39 17.12 -1.27
C ARG A 73 4.88 17.47 -1.42
N GLY A 74 5.13 18.50 -2.24
CA GLY A 74 6.47 19.02 -2.49
C GLY A 74 7.41 18.03 -3.17
N LEU A 75 6.89 16.99 -3.83
CA LEU A 75 7.68 16.00 -4.53
C LEU A 75 7.11 15.68 -5.93
N THR A 76 5.80 15.44 -6.02
CA THR A 76 5.12 15.11 -7.28
C THR A 76 3.73 15.74 -7.32
N ASN A 77 3.13 15.82 -8.51
CA ASN A 77 1.87 16.52 -8.74
C ASN A 77 0.70 15.60 -9.14
N ASN A 78 0.96 14.32 -9.37
CA ASN A 78 -0.02 13.31 -9.80
C ASN A 78 0.51 11.90 -9.51
N ILE A 79 -0.30 10.89 -9.83
CA ILE A 79 0.02 9.47 -9.63
C ILE A 79 1.20 9.02 -10.50
N ASP A 80 1.25 9.43 -11.77
CA ASP A 80 2.28 8.97 -12.72
C ASP A 80 3.66 9.49 -12.33
N GLU A 81 3.78 10.77 -11.97
CA GLU A 81 5.02 11.32 -11.41
C GLU A 81 5.43 10.59 -10.13
N THR A 82 4.47 10.25 -9.27
CA THR A 82 4.74 9.49 -8.03
C THR A 82 5.27 8.09 -8.34
N ALA A 83 4.70 7.42 -9.33
CA ALA A 83 5.19 6.12 -9.80
C ALA A 83 6.61 6.24 -10.39
N GLY A 84 6.89 7.31 -11.13
CA GLY A 84 8.24 7.61 -11.65
C GLY A 84 9.27 7.72 -10.53
N VAL A 85 8.99 8.54 -9.50
CA VAL A 85 9.87 8.71 -8.34
C VAL A 85 10.05 7.40 -7.56
N ILE A 86 8.99 6.63 -7.35
CA ILE A 86 9.09 5.33 -6.67
C ILE A 86 9.96 4.36 -7.49
N SER A 87 9.78 4.33 -8.81
CA SER A 87 10.58 3.50 -9.72
C SER A 87 12.07 3.89 -9.70
N ASP A 88 12.40 5.18 -9.66
CA ASP A 88 13.77 5.66 -9.52
C ASP A 88 14.39 5.20 -8.20
N LEU A 89 13.65 5.31 -7.09
CA LEU A 89 14.13 4.88 -5.78
C LEU A 89 14.28 3.36 -5.68
N ILE A 90 13.41 2.58 -6.35
CA ILE A 90 13.59 1.13 -6.50
C ILE A 90 14.91 0.84 -7.21
N ARG A 91 15.17 1.48 -8.36
CA ARG A 91 16.44 1.30 -9.09
C ARG A 91 17.65 1.68 -8.24
N GLN A 92 17.57 2.81 -7.55
CA GLN A 92 18.63 3.29 -6.66
C GLN A 92 18.92 2.32 -5.52
N SER A 93 17.90 1.60 -5.03
CA SER A 93 18.09 0.63 -3.95
C SER A 93 18.94 -0.58 -4.37
N GLY A 94 19.04 -0.89 -5.67
CA GLY A 94 19.87 -1.98 -6.19
C GLY A 94 19.50 -3.38 -5.69
N VAL A 95 18.27 -3.57 -5.23
CA VAL A 95 17.76 -4.85 -4.72
C VAL A 95 17.30 -5.79 -5.83
N GLU A 96 17.30 -7.09 -5.55
CA GLU A 96 16.77 -8.11 -6.47
C GLU A 96 15.26 -8.34 -6.28
N LYS A 97 14.76 -8.15 -5.06
CA LYS A 97 13.37 -8.39 -4.69
C LYS A 97 12.73 -7.12 -4.11
N VAL A 98 11.54 -6.79 -4.62
CA VAL A 98 10.71 -5.71 -4.09
C VAL A 98 9.36 -6.27 -3.67
N VAL A 99 8.92 -5.92 -2.47
CA VAL A 99 7.61 -6.26 -1.92
C VAL A 99 6.87 -4.97 -1.59
N SER A 100 5.69 -4.78 -2.18
CA SER A 100 4.82 -3.65 -1.84
C SER A 100 3.80 -4.06 -0.79
N ILE A 101 3.66 -3.28 0.28
CA ILE A 101 2.73 -3.58 1.37
C ILE A 101 1.89 -2.38 1.78
N GLY A 102 0.66 -2.62 2.23
CA GLY A 102 -0.21 -1.55 2.73
C GLY A 102 -1.51 -2.03 3.38
N ASN A 103 -2.05 -1.22 4.29
CA ASN A 103 -3.33 -1.47 4.94
C ASN A 103 -4.37 -0.40 4.55
N CYS A 104 -5.63 -0.79 4.33
CA CYS A 104 -6.71 0.15 3.95
C CYS A 104 -6.36 1.01 2.73
N GLN A 105 -6.28 2.33 2.87
CA GLN A 105 -5.85 3.26 1.83
C GLN A 105 -4.37 3.04 1.44
N GLY A 106 -3.55 2.56 2.36
CA GLY A 106 -2.20 2.11 2.06
C GLY A 106 -2.22 0.87 1.16
N GLY A 107 -3.19 -0.02 1.35
CA GLY A 107 -3.42 -1.15 0.45
C GLY A 107 -3.77 -0.71 -0.98
N TYR A 108 -4.56 0.36 -1.12
CA TYR A 108 -4.80 1.00 -2.42
C TYR A 108 -3.48 1.47 -3.05
N GLY A 109 -2.65 2.19 -2.30
CA GLY A 109 -1.34 2.66 -2.76
C GLY A 109 -0.41 1.50 -3.15
N ALA A 110 -0.36 0.45 -2.33
CA ALA A 110 0.47 -0.73 -2.57
C ALA A 110 0.11 -1.45 -3.87
N ILE A 111 -1.18 -1.63 -4.15
CA ILE A 111 -1.64 -2.23 -5.41
C ILE A 111 -1.39 -1.27 -6.59
N LEU A 112 -1.79 -0.01 -6.46
CA LEU A 112 -1.66 0.99 -7.52
C LEU A 112 -0.20 1.15 -7.97
N PHE A 113 0.68 1.51 -7.05
CA PHE A 113 2.09 1.74 -7.36
C PHE A 113 2.85 0.43 -7.57
N GLY A 114 2.42 -0.67 -6.95
CA GLY A 114 2.97 -1.98 -7.25
C GLY A 114 2.76 -2.38 -8.71
N VAL A 115 1.56 -2.14 -9.25
CA VAL A 115 1.29 -2.37 -10.68
C VAL A 115 2.03 -1.37 -11.57
N LEU A 116 1.98 -0.08 -11.25
CA LEU A 116 2.60 0.97 -12.09
C LEU A 116 4.15 0.91 -12.11
N CYS A 117 4.77 0.35 -11.08
CA CYS A 117 6.23 0.21 -10.98
C CYS A 117 6.71 -1.24 -11.25
N ASP A 118 5.85 -2.09 -11.83
CA ASP A 118 6.12 -3.51 -12.13
C ASP A 118 6.68 -4.31 -10.91
N ILE A 119 6.20 -4.04 -9.70
CA ILE A 119 6.60 -4.76 -8.48
C ILE A 119 5.95 -6.15 -8.47
N PRO A 120 6.72 -7.25 -8.39
CA PRO A 120 6.18 -8.59 -8.61
C PRO A 120 5.35 -9.14 -7.45
N GLU A 121 5.51 -8.60 -6.24
CA GLU A 121 4.89 -9.11 -5.02
C GLU A 121 4.22 -7.99 -4.23
N ILE A 122 2.91 -8.12 -4.01
CA ILE A 122 2.08 -7.13 -3.31
C ILE A 122 1.31 -7.84 -2.19
N ILE A 123 1.38 -7.30 -0.97
CA ILE A 123 0.67 -7.81 0.20
C ILE A 123 -0.20 -6.71 0.77
N THR A 124 -1.51 -6.92 0.81
CA THR A 124 -2.43 -5.91 1.34
C THR A 124 -3.30 -6.46 2.46
N PHE A 125 -3.69 -5.55 3.34
CA PHE A 125 -4.58 -5.83 4.45
C PHE A 125 -5.80 -4.92 4.37
N ALA A 126 -6.99 -5.48 4.31
CA ALA A 126 -8.27 -4.77 4.21
C ALA A 126 -8.23 -3.60 3.20
N PRO A 127 -7.74 -3.79 1.95
CA PRO A 127 -7.44 -2.68 1.05
C PRO A 127 -8.71 -1.95 0.61
N LEU A 128 -8.57 -0.65 0.34
CA LEU A 128 -9.48 0.03 -0.59
C LEU A 128 -9.10 -0.38 -2.02
N THR A 129 -10.08 -0.73 -2.83
CA THR A 129 -9.87 -1.20 -4.22
C THR A 129 -10.67 -0.43 -5.26
N PHE A 130 -11.53 0.47 -4.79
CA PHE A 130 -12.22 1.46 -5.61
C PHE A 130 -12.49 2.70 -4.77
N LEU A 131 -12.55 3.86 -5.43
CA LEU A 131 -12.80 5.17 -4.84
C LEU A 131 -13.95 5.90 -5.55
N ASP A 132 -14.37 5.45 -6.73
CA ASP A 132 -15.43 6.09 -7.51
C ASP A 132 -16.80 6.00 -6.83
N ARG A 133 -17.66 6.98 -7.14
CA ARG A 133 -18.98 7.11 -6.51
C ARG A 133 -19.90 5.93 -6.81
N TRP A 134 -19.78 5.32 -7.99
CA TRP A 134 -20.67 4.24 -8.43
C TRP A 134 -20.42 2.95 -7.65
N ASN A 135 -19.17 2.49 -7.60
CA ASN A 135 -18.80 1.31 -6.82
C ASN A 135 -19.09 1.55 -5.33
N ARG A 136 -18.84 2.75 -4.80
CA ARG A 136 -19.19 3.07 -3.40
C ARG A 136 -20.68 2.92 -3.10
N PHE A 137 -21.53 3.46 -3.96
CA PHE A 137 -22.98 3.28 -3.83
C PHE A 137 -23.35 1.79 -3.91
N ARG A 138 -22.86 1.09 -4.94
CA ARG A 138 -23.14 -0.33 -5.20
C ARG A 138 -22.76 -1.24 -4.03
N TYR A 139 -21.59 -1.01 -3.43
CA TYR A 139 -21.04 -1.86 -2.36
C TYR A 139 -21.26 -1.28 -0.95
N ARG A 140 -22.04 -0.19 -0.84
CA ARG A 140 -22.37 0.51 0.41
C ARG A 140 -21.13 0.93 1.21
N GLU A 141 -20.12 1.45 0.52
CA GLU A 141 -18.91 2.01 1.12
C GLU A 141 -19.19 3.42 1.67
N MET A 142 -19.55 3.44 2.95
CA MET A 142 -19.93 4.64 3.70
C MET A 142 -19.05 4.88 4.93
N ARG A 143 -17.96 4.14 5.11
CA ARG A 143 -17.13 4.15 6.33
C ARG A 143 -16.48 5.51 6.57
N TRP A 144 -16.13 6.22 5.49
CA TRP A 144 -15.38 7.48 5.58
C TRP A 144 -15.88 8.57 4.61
N PRO A 145 -17.07 9.14 4.83
CA PRO A 145 -17.66 10.11 3.91
C PRO A 145 -16.82 11.37 3.71
N SER A 146 -16.20 11.89 4.78
CA SER A 146 -15.34 13.10 4.72
C SER A 146 -14.10 12.87 3.86
N GLY A 147 -13.51 11.68 3.91
CA GLY A 147 -12.38 11.33 3.06
C GLY A 147 -12.66 11.21 1.61
N PHE A 148 -13.73 10.51 1.28
CA PHE A 148 -14.13 10.45 -0.12
C PHE A 148 -14.45 11.85 -0.65
N ARG A 149 -15.08 12.72 0.15
CA ARG A 149 -15.24 14.14 -0.23
C ARG A 149 -13.89 14.81 -0.47
N ARG A 150 -12.89 14.58 0.40
CA ARG A 150 -11.52 15.09 0.23
C ARG A 150 -10.87 14.59 -1.06
N ILE A 151 -10.91 13.28 -1.33
CA ILE A 151 -10.41 12.69 -2.58
C ILE A 151 -11.09 13.36 -3.80
N TYR A 152 -12.41 13.56 -3.73
CA TYR A 152 -13.15 14.19 -4.82
C TYR A 152 -12.91 15.70 -4.95
N SER A 153 -12.47 16.37 -3.89
CA SER A 153 -12.09 17.78 -3.95
C SER A 153 -10.65 17.98 -4.43
N CYS A 154 -9.84 16.92 -4.52
CA CYS A 154 -8.50 17.00 -5.08
C CYS A 154 -8.57 17.55 -6.52
N PRO A 155 -7.94 18.70 -6.82
CA PRO A 155 -8.01 19.30 -8.15
C PRO A 155 -7.29 18.48 -9.22
N ARG A 156 -6.20 17.81 -8.84
CA ARG A 156 -5.31 17.05 -9.73
C ARG A 156 -5.61 15.56 -9.75
N ARG A 157 -6.77 15.16 -9.26
CA ARG A 157 -7.14 13.75 -9.21
C ARG A 157 -7.15 13.13 -10.61
N SER A 158 -6.71 11.88 -10.66
CA SER A 158 -6.78 10.99 -11.83
C SER A 158 -7.90 9.95 -11.67
N PRO A 159 -9.13 10.20 -12.15
CA PRO A 159 -10.27 9.29 -11.99
C PRO A 159 -10.07 7.92 -12.66
N GLU A 160 -9.20 7.82 -13.64
CA GLU A 160 -8.77 6.58 -14.29
C GLU A 160 -8.19 5.57 -13.28
N TYR A 161 -7.59 6.06 -12.19
CA TYR A 161 -7.06 5.22 -11.11
C TYR A 161 -8.07 4.94 -9.99
N PHE A 162 -9.29 5.50 -10.04
CA PHE A 162 -10.30 5.26 -9.00
C PHE A 162 -10.71 3.80 -8.85
N ASP A 163 -10.51 2.96 -9.85
CA ASP A 163 -10.88 1.55 -9.78
C ASP A 163 -9.68 0.69 -10.17
N LEU A 164 -9.06 0.05 -9.18
CA LEU A 164 -7.83 -0.71 -9.40
C LEU A 164 -8.02 -1.87 -10.38
N ARG A 165 -9.25 -2.37 -10.55
CA ARG A 165 -9.57 -3.41 -11.54
C ARG A 165 -9.37 -2.97 -12.98
N LYS A 166 -9.28 -1.66 -13.23
CA LYS A 166 -9.09 -1.08 -14.57
C LYS A 166 -7.62 -0.85 -14.91
N LEU A 167 -6.70 -1.14 -13.99
CA LEU A 167 -5.27 -1.07 -14.27
C LEU A 167 -4.91 -2.10 -15.34
N LYS A 168 -4.29 -1.64 -16.43
CA LYS A 168 -3.92 -2.45 -17.59
C LYS A 168 -3.11 -3.70 -17.21
N ASP A 169 -2.21 -3.55 -16.23
CA ASP A 169 -1.22 -4.55 -15.84
C ASP A 169 -1.53 -5.22 -14.50
N LEU A 170 -2.78 -5.14 -14.02
CA LEU A 170 -3.19 -5.77 -12.75
C LEU A 170 -2.94 -7.28 -12.72
N GLY A 171 -2.90 -7.95 -13.88
CA GLY A 171 -2.66 -9.38 -13.99
C GLY A 171 -1.20 -9.82 -13.83
N LYS A 172 -0.24 -8.89 -13.81
CA LYS A 172 1.20 -9.21 -13.75
C LYS A 172 1.68 -9.60 -12.32
N PRO A 173 1.45 -8.79 -11.27
CA PRO A 173 2.02 -9.08 -9.95
C PRO A 173 1.26 -10.17 -9.23
N ARG A 174 1.93 -10.90 -8.32
CA ARG A 174 1.25 -11.69 -7.31
C ARG A 174 0.69 -10.76 -6.24
N ILE A 175 -0.61 -10.84 -5.98
CA ILE A 175 -1.28 -10.00 -4.98
C ILE A 175 -1.90 -10.90 -3.90
N ASP A 176 -1.41 -10.77 -2.68
CA ASP A 176 -1.94 -11.45 -1.51
C ASP A 176 -2.81 -10.47 -0.70
N VAL A 177 -4.12 -10.74 -0.60
CA VAL A 177 -5.10 -9.85 0.05
C VAL A 177 -5.66 -10.47 1.32
N TYR A 178 -5.31 -9.94 2.48
CA TYR A 178 -5.83 -10.37 3.77
C TYR A 178 -6.99 -9.47 4.19
N TYR A 179 -8.13 -10.04 4.58
CA TYR A 179 -9.31 -9.25 4.96
C TYR A 179 -10.19 -9.98 5.98
N ASP A 180 -11.00 -9.21 6.70
CA ASP A 180 -12.00 -9.80 7.60
C ASP A 180 -13.27 -10.17 6.81
N ILE A 181 -13.62 -11.46 6.82
CA ILE A 181 -14.79 -11.98 6.10
C ILE A 181 -16.13 -11.57 6.73
N ASP A 182 -16.15 -11.34 8.04
CA ASP A 182 -17.32 -10.90 8.80
C ASP A 182 -17.58 -9.41 8.55
N PHE A 183 -16.58 -8.67 8.06
CA PHE A 183 -16.71 -7.27 7.71
C PHE A 183 -17.00 -7.05 6.22
N ARG A 184 -18.30 -7.02 5.90
CA ARG A 184 -18.84 -6.96 4.53
C ARG A 184 -18.14 -5.96 3.60
N VAL A 185 -17.73 -4.79 4.10
CA VAL A 185 -17.13 -3.76 3.24
C VAL A 185 -15.72 -4.15 2.78
N ASP A 186 -14.89 -4.70 3.67
CA ASP A 186 -13.55 -5.19 3.30
C ASP A 186 -13.63 -6.47 2.46
N LYS A 187 -14.60 -7.33 2.76
CA LYS A 187 -14.97 -8.46 1.91
C LYS A 187 -15.30 -8.01 0.49
N ASN A 188 -16.18 -7.02 0.35
CA ASN A 188 -16.58 -6.49 -0.95
C ASN A 188 -15.39 -5.91 -1.72
N HIS A 189 -14.48 -5.18 -1.07
CA HIS A 189 -13.28 -4.66 -1.74
C HIS A 189 -12.36 -5.78 -2.23
N SER A 190 -12.14 -6.80 -1.39
CA SER A 190 -11.17 -7.86 -1.62
C SER A 190 -11.66 -8.86 -2.67
N GLU A 191 -12.86 -9.42 -2.49
CA GLU A 191 -13.43 -10.41 -3.40
C GLU A 191 -13.75 -9.80 -4.77
N ARG A 192 -14.18 -8.54 -4.80
CA ARG A 192 -14.36 -7.81 -6.05
C ARG A 192 -13.03 -7.68 -6.77
N LEU A 193 -11.93 -7.29 -6.12
CA LEU A 193 -10.65 -7.15 -6.81
C LEU A 193 -10.19 -8.49 -7.40
N ALA A 194 -10.29 -9.57 -6.63
CA ALA A 194 -9.83 -10.90 -7.04
C ALA A 194 -10.68 -11.56 -8.15
N LYS A 195 -11.96 -11.21 -8.28
CA LYS A 195 -12.87 -11.86 -9.23
C LYS A 195 -12.36 -11.74 -10.68
N GLY A 196 -11.92 -12.86 -11.26
CA GLY A 196 -11.41 -12.94 -12.63
C GLY A 196 -9.91 -12.71 -12.77
N HIS A 197 -9.18 -12.59 -11.66
CA HIS A 197 -7.73 -12.37 -11.63
C HIS A 197 -7.04 -13.50 -10.84
N PRO A 198 -6.50 -14.53 -11.51
CA PRO A 198 -5.91 -15.70 -10.84
C PRO A 198 -4.61 -15.37 -10.09
N ASN A 199 -3.96 -14.26 -10.39
CA ASN A 199 -2.77 -13.75 -9.70
C ASN A 199 -3.10 -13.12 -8.33
N ILE A 200 -4.38 -12.97 -7.99
CA ILE A 200 -4.84 -12.36 -6.74
C ILE A 200 -5.38 -13.43 -5.81
N SER A 201 -4.58 -13.78 -4.80
CA SER A 201 -4.99 -14.66 -3.71
C SER A 201 -5.63 -13.84 -2.61
N TYR A 202 -6.66 -14.37 -1.98
CA TYR A 202 -7.33 -13.71 -0.86
C TYR A 202 -7.42 -14.65 0.34
N TYR A 203 -7.13 -14.10 1.52
CA TYR A 203 -6.97 -14.83 2.76
C TYR A 203 -7.98 -14.29 3.77
N PRO A 204 -9.20 -14.84 3.82
CA PRO A 204 -10.21 -14.43 4.77
C PRO A 204 -9.74 -14.76 6.20
N ARG A 205 -10.02 -13.85 7.13
CA ARG A 205 -9.83 -14.02 8.57
C ARG A 205 -11.09 -13.58 9.30
N HIS A 206 -11.22 -14.02 10.55
CA HIS A 206 -12.34 -13.65 11.41
C HIS A 206 -11.88 -12.70 12.52
N GLY A 207 -12.77 -11.82 12.97
CA GLY A 207 -12.65 -11.09 14.24
C GLY A 207 -11.67 -9.90 14.28
N GLY A 208 -11.21 -9.38 13.16
CA GLY A 208 -10.37 -8.17 13.02
C GLY A 208 -11.10 -6.88 12.64
N GLN A 209 -12.32 -7.00 12.12
CA GLN A 209 -13.03 -5.98 11.38
C GLN A 209 -12.07 -5.24 10.42
N HIS A 210 -12.21 -3.93 10.32
CA HIS A 210 -11.32 -3.12 9.50
C HIS A 210 -9.88 -3.01 10.06
N LEU A 211 -9.66 -3.34 11.32
CA LEU A 211 -8.35 -3.24 11.98
C LEU A 211 -7.61 -4.58 12.01
N LEU A 212 -7.84 -5.44 11.01
CA LEU A 212 -7.28 -6.79 10.90
C LEU A 212 -5.78 -6.85 11.20
N VAL A 213 -4.98 -5.92 10.68
CA VAL A 213 -3.52 -5.86 10.91
C VAL A 213 -3.16 -5.85 12.39
N LYS A 214 -3.95 -5.19 13.26
CA LYS A 214 -3.70 -5.17 14.70
C LYS A 214 -3.84 -6.57 15.31
N ASN A 215 -4.81 -7.35 14.83
CA ASN A 215 -5.03 -8.71 15.31
C ASN A 215 -4.00 -9.69 14.76
N LEU A 216 -3.63 -9.55 13.49
CA LEU A 216 -2.53 -10.31 12.88
C LEU A 216 -1.21 -10.05 13.61
N LYS A 217 -0.95 -8.80 14.00
CA LYS A 217 0.22 -8.45 14.82
C LYS A 217 0.17 -9.10 16.20
N LYS A 218 -0.97 -9.02 16.89
CA LYS A 218 -1.13 -9.60 18.24
C LYS A 218 -0.98 -11.12 18.26
N SER A 219 -1.36 -11.80 17.18
CA SER A 219 -1.27 -13.26 17.05
C SER A 219 0.09 -13.76 16.52
N GLY A 220 0.98 -12.85 16.12
CA GLY A 220 2.25 -13.18 15.44
C GLY A 220 2.08 -13.63 13.99
N GLU A 221 0.85 -13.66 13.46
CA GLU A 221 0.60 -14.03 12.06
C GLU A 221 1.16 -12.99 11.09
N LEU A 222 1.13 -11.69 11.47
CA LEU A 222 1.72 -10.63 10.65
C LEU A 222 3.22 -10.87 10.42
N ASP A 223 3.95 -11.25 11.47
CA ASP A 223 5.39 -11.50 11.36
C ASP A 223 5.67 -12.68 10.42
N ARG A 224 4.92 -13.78 10.54
CA ARG A 224 5.06 -14.94 9.64
C ARG A 224 4.81 -14.58 8.18
N ILE A 225 3.83 -13.71 7.90
CA ILE A 225 3.53 -13.23 6.56
C ILE A 225 4.72 -12.44 6.01
N LEU A 226 5.28 -11.53 6.82
CA LEU A 226 6.39 -10.67 6.41
C LEU A 226 7.71 -11.44 6.28
N GLU A 227 8.01 -12.37 7.19
CA GLU A 227 9.17 -13.26 7.13
C GLU A 227 9.18 -14.08 5.84
N LYS A 228 8.04 -14.69 5.48
CA LYS A 228 7.90 -15.41 4.20
C LYS A 228 8.14 -14.50 3.00
N ALA A 229 7.74 -13.23 3.09
CA ALA A 229 7.96 -12.25 2.03
C ALA A 229 9.43 -11.80 1.94
N CYS A 230 10.23 -11.96 3.00
CA CYS A 230 11.68 -11.73 2.95
C CYS A 230 12.45 -12.83 2.20
N GLU A 231 11.90 -14.04 2.06
CA GLU A 231 12.59 -15.15 1.41
C GLU A 231 12.84 -14.84 -0.08
N VAL A 232 14.10 -14.77 -0.48
CA VAL A 232 14.51 -14.75 -1.89
C VAL A 232 14.30 -16.17 -2.41
N ARG A 233 13.31 -16.36 -3.29
CA ARG A 233 13.11 -17.67 -3.92
C ARG A 233 14.31 -17.91 -4.83
N GLN A 234 15.05 -18.99 -4.58
CA GLN A 234 16.04 -19.48 -5.53
C GLN A 234 15.34 -19.66 -6.88
N ARG A 235 15.88 -19.04 -7.94
CA ARG A 235 15.41 -19.33 -9.29
C ARG A 235 15.67 -20.82 -9.51
N SER A 236 14.61 -21.61 -9.72
CA SER A 236 14.75 -22.93 -10.30
C SER A 236 15.41 -22.70 -11.66
N GLU A 237 16.67 -23.13 -11.81
CA GLU A 237 17.29 -23.27 -13.11
C GLU A 237 16.38 -24.19 -13.94
N ILE A 238 15.82 -23.65 -15.02
CA ILE A 238 15.18 -24.40 -16.10
C ILE A 238 16.13 -24.33 -17.29
#